data_AF-A0A1E2VEC6-F1
#
_entry.id   AF-A0A1E2VEC6-F1
#
_cell.length_a   1.000
_cell.length_b   1.000
_cell.length_c   1.000
_cell.angle_alpha   90.00
_cell.angle_beta   90.00
_cell.angle_gamma   90.00
#
_symmetry.space_group_name_H-M   'P 1'
#
loop_
_entity.id
_entity.type
_entity.pdbx_description
1 polymer ?
#
loop_
_entity_poly.entity_id
_entity_poly.type
_entity_poly.pdbx_seq_one_letter_code
_entity_poly.pdbx_strand_id
1 'polypeptide(L)'
;MQGVDLKTLLTQYFDPLPRQLRIKAWDDYSVVLSDWQFEHWVLVTAQDDQYLTLRDRGPLRLVRADLQIEPPLRLRDFKEWIWMVRQIQVVQE
;
A
#
# COMPACT_ATOMS: atom_id res chain seq x y z
N MET A 1 11.53 7.72 -0.13
CA MET A 1 10.19 7.27 -0.59
C MET A 1 9.18 8.32 -0.15
N GLN A 2 8.26 8.70 -1.04
CA GLN A 2 7.16 9.60 -0.72
C GLN A 2 5.84 8.85 -0.93
N GLY A 3 4.95 8.96 0.05
CA GLY A 3 3.72 8.20 0.09
C GLY A 3 2.89 8.54 1.32
N VAL A 4 1.72 7.90 1.43
CA VAL A 4 0.79 8.08 2.54
C VAL A 4 0.67 6.74 3.28
N ASP A 5 0.77 6.79 4.61
CA ASP A 5 0.45 5.63 5.46
C ASP A 5 -1.03 5.24 5.26
N LEU A 6 -1.27 3.98 4.93
CA LEU A 6 -2.61 3.49 4.58
C LEU A 6 -3.58 3.62 5.77
N LYS A 7 -3.10 3.36 6.98
CA LYS A 7 -3.92 3.44 8.19
C LYS A 7 -4.39 4.86 8.44
N THR A 8 -3.46 5.81 8.39
CA THR A 8 -3.71 7.26 8.54
C THR A 8 -4.65 7.80 7.46
N LEU A 9 -4.54 7.29 6.23
CA LEU A 9 -5.49 7.63 5.17
C LEU A 9 -6.89 7.13 5.51
N LEU A 10 -7.02 5.86 5.89
CA LEU A 10 -8.33 5.22 6.07
C LEU A 10 -9.05 5.66 7.35
N THR A 11 -8.34 6.11 8.38
CA THR A 11 -8.97 6.73 9.56
C THR A 11 -9.76 8.01 9.23
N GLN A 12 -9.55 8.61 8.06
CA GLN A 12 -10.34 9.76 7.62
C GLN A 12 -11.74 9.37 7.10
N TYR A 13 -11.94 8.08 6.78
CA TYR A 13 -13.17 7.58 6.15
C TYR A 13 -13.90 6.53 7.00
N PHE A 14 -13.19 5.86 7.92
CA PHE A 14 -13.73 4.74 8.71
C PHE A 14 -13.41 4.90 10.20
N ASP A 15 -14.44 4.73 11.02
CA ASP A 15 -14.34 4.52 12.46
C ASP A 15 -15.50 3.59 12.91
N PRO A 16 -15.24 2.32 13.31
CA PRO A 16 -13.92 1.69 13.44
C PRO A 16 -13.29 1.34 12.09
N LEU A 17 -11.97 1.12 12.08
CA LEU A 17 -11.27 0.60 10.89
C LEU A 17 -11.76 -0.83 10.53
N PRO A 18 -11.95 -1.14 9.25
CA PRO A 18 -12.35 -2.48 8.80
C PRO A 18 -11.23 -3.50 9.01
N ARG A 19 -11.58 -4.74 9.35
CA ARG A 19 -10.60 -5.84 9.50
C ARG A 19 -10.06 -6.35 8.17
N GLN A 20 -10.84 -6.22 7.10
CA GLN A 20 -10.50 -6.72 5.78
C GLN A 20 -10.64 -5.65 4.71
N LEU A 21 -9.62 -5.55 3.86
CA LEU A 21 -9.60 -4.70 2.68
C LEU A 21 -9.34 -5.53 1.44
N ARG A 22 -10.12 -5.32 0.39
CA ARG A 22 -9.80 -5.81 -0.94
C ARG A 22 -9.03 -4.74 -1.69
N ILE A 23 -7.83 -5.09 -2.13
CA ILE A 23 -7.01 -4.29 -3.02
C ILE A 23 -7.18 -4.86 -4.44
N LYS A 24 -7.47 -4.01 -5.41
CA LYS A 24 -7.58 -4.39 -6.82
C LYS A 24 -6.62 -3.56 -7.66
N ALA A 25 -5.84 -4.23 -8.50
CA ALA A 25 -4.92 -3.63 -9.44
C ALA A 25 -5.57 -3.47 -10.84
N TRP A 26 -4.87 -2.76 -11.74
CA TRP A 26 -5.35 -2.49 -13.10
C TRP A 26 -5.42 -3.72 -14.00
N ASP A 27 -4.57 -4.73 -13.77
CA ASP A 27 -4.53 -6.01 -14.48
C ASP A 27 -5.57 -7.03 -13.94
N ASP A 28 -6.56 -6.53 -13.21
CA ASP A 28 -7.58 -7.30 -12.49
C ASP A 28 -7.05 -8.25 -11.40
N TYR A 29 -5.75 -8.21 -11.07
CA TYR A 29 -5.24 -8.85 -9.85
C TYR A 29 -5.94 -8.28 -8.63
N SER A 30 -6.34 -9.16 -7.71
CA SER A 30 -6.97 -8.76 -6.46
C SER A 30 -6.52 -9.61 -5.30
N VAL A 31 -6.36 -8.98 -4.14
CA VAL A 31 -5.99 -9.62 -2.89
C VAL A 31 -6.82 -9.05 -1.75
N VAL A 32 -7.14 -9.88 -0.77
CA VAL A 32 -7.75 -9.46 0.48
C VAL A 32 -6.67 -9.40 1.55
N LEU A 33 -6.48 -8.22 2.13
CA LEU A 33 -5.61 -8.00 3.27
C LEU A 33 -6.45 -8.12 4.55
N SER A 34 -6.16 -9.14 5.34
CA SER A 34 -6.73 -9.32 6.68
C SER A 34 -5.77 -8.74 7.72
N ASP A 35 -6.33 -8.15 8.78
CA ASP A 35 -5.55 -7.67 9.94
C ASP A 35 -4.46 -6.63 9.57
N TRP A 36 -4.63 -5.98 8.42
CA TRP A 36 -3.73 -4.98 7.85
C TRP A 36 -3.47 -3.80 8.80
N GLN A 37 -4.40 -3.51 9.71
CA GLN A 37 -4.31 -2.42 10.68
C GLN A 37 -3.20 -2.61 11.74
N PHE A 38 -2.64 -3.81 11.85
CA PHE A 38 -1.52 -4.14 12.75
C PHE A 38 -0.16 -4.11 12.05
N GLU A 39 -0.14 -3.89 10.73
CA GLU A 39 1.08 -3.78 9.93
C GLU A 39 1.25 -2.34 9.40
N HIS A 40 2.47 -2.01 8.94
CA HIS A 40 2.77 -0.70 8.37
C HIS A 40 2.70 -0.77 6.84
N TRP A 41 1.58 -0.31 6.29
CA TRP A 41 1.33 -0.29 4.85
C TRP A 41 1.41 1.13 4.30
N VAL A 42 2.20 1.32 3.25
CA VAL A 42 2.41 2.65 2.64
C VAL A 42 1.95 2.64 1.19
N LEU A 43 1.13 3.61 0.83
CA LEU A 43 0.77 3.94 -0.55
C LEU A 43 1.83 4.87 -1.13
N VAL A 44 2.65 4.35 -2.03
CA VAL A 44 3.82 5.03 -2.59
C VAL A 44 3.50 5.56 -3.98
N THR A 45 3.82 6.84 -4.21
CA THR A 45 3.66 7.52 -5.51
C THR A 45 4.98 8.04 -6.09
N ALA A 46 6.00 8.20 -5.26
CA ALA A 46 7.33 8.62 -5.69
C ALA A 46 8.47 7.97 -4.89
N GLN A 47 9.62 7.81 -5.53
CA GLN A 47 10.85 7.28 -4.96
C GLN A 47 12.03 8.11 -5.49
N ASP A 48 13.02 8.38 -4.63
CA ASP A 48 14.22 9.14 -5.01
C ASP A 48 13.88 10.46 -5.72
N ASP A 49 12.85 11.15 -5.18
CA ASP A 49 12.28 12.41 -5.67
C ASP A 49 11.72 12.38 -7.10
N GLN A 50 11.41 11.18 -7.61
CA GLN A 50 10.79 10.95 -8.91
C GLN A 50 9.47 10.20 -8.78
N TYR A 51 8.45 10.60 -9.54
CA TYR A 51 7.19 9.86 -9.63
C TYR A 51 7.41 8.45 -10.19
N LEU A 52 6.69 7.48 -9.63
CA LEU A 52 6.75 6.11 -10.12
C LEU A 52 6.24 6.03 -11.57
N THR A 53 7.06 5.50 -12.47
CA THR A 53 6.65 5.18 -13.84
C THR A 53 6.05 3.78 -13.92
N LEU A 54 5.53 3.38 -15.09
CA LEU A 54 5.11 1.99 -15.32
C LEU A 54 6.26 0.99 -15.08
N ARG A 55 7.50 1.37 -15.43
CA ARG A 55 8.68 0.52 -15.19
C ARG A 55 8.97 0.33 -13.71
N ASP A 56 8.64 1.34 -12.91
CA ASP A 56 8.79 1.33 -11.45
C ASP A 56 7.56 0.78 -10.73
N ARG A 57 6.59 0.25 -11.51
CA ARG A 57 5.33 -0.31 -11.04
C ARG A 57 4.42 0.74 -10.38
N GLY A 58 4.43 1.96 -10.91
CA GLY A 58 3.53 3.06 -10.56
C GLY A 58 2.17 3.00 -11.28
N PRO A 59 1.35 4.06 -11.22
CA PRO A 59 1.58 5.33 -10.51
C PRO A 59 1.35 5.23 -8.98
N LEU A 60 0.75 4.12 -8.52
CA LEU A 60 0.45 3.87 -7.12
C LEU A 60 0.78 2.42 -6.78
N ARG A 61 1.60 2.23 -5.74
CA ARG A 61 1.97 0.92 -5.20
C ARG A 61 1.69 0.87 -3.71
N LEU A 62 1.09 -0.22 -3.25
CA LEU A 62 0.93 -0.54 -1.84
C LEU A 62 2.09 -1.44 -1.41
N VAL A 63 2.75 -1.08 -0.32
CA VAL A 63 3.96 -1.74 0.15
C VAL A 63 3.90 -1.96 1.65
N ARG A 64 4.22 -3.17 2.12
CA ARG A 64 4.38 -3.43 3.56
C ARG A 64 5.79 -3.03 3.99
N ALA A 65 5.91 -1.90 4.68
CA ALA A 65 7.17 -1.44 5.23
C ALA A 65 7.53 -2.24 6.49
N ASP A 66 8.74 -2.77 6.53
CA ASP A 66 9.27 -3.36 7.75
C ASP A 66 9.72 -2.23 8.69
N LEU A 67 9.18 -2.23 9.91
CA LEU A 67 9.39 -1.20 10.93
C LEU A 67 10.85 -1.10 11.39
N GLN A 68 11.69 -2.10 11.09
CA GLN A 68 13.10 -2.14 11.50
C GLN A 68 14.08 -1.59 10.45
N ILE A 69 13.59 -1.09 9.30
CA ILE A 69 14.47 -0.70 8.20
C ILE A 69 14.66 0.81 8.21
N GLU A 70 15.79 1.25 8.77
CA GLU A 70 16.22 2.64 8.69
C GLU A 70 16.42 3.06 7.21
N PRO A 71 16.04 4.30 6.83
CA PRO A 71 16.28 4.81 5.48
C PRO A 71 17.77 4.74 5.08
N PRO A 72 18.11 4.52 3.80
CA PRO A 72 17.21 4.50 2.63
C PRO A 72 16.62 3.12 2.34
N LEU A 73 15.28 3.07 2.25
CA LEU A 73 14.49 1.88 1.90
C LEU A 73 14.80 1.41 0.47
N ARG A 74 15.24 0.16 0.29
CA ARG A 74 15.48 -0.44 -1.04
C ARG A 74 14.34 -1.38 -1.42
N LEU A 75 14.04 -1.50 -2.72
CA LEU A 75 12.95 -2.35 -3.22
C LEU A 75 13.01 -3.82 -2.80
N ARG A 76 14.21 -4.34 -2.52
CA ARG A 76 14.43 -5.72 -2.05
C ARG A 76 13.98 -5.96 -0.60
N ASP A 77 13.73 -4.89 0.14
CA ASP A 77 13.41 -4.93 1.56
C ASP A 77 11.92 -5.20 1.81
N PHE A 78 11.10 -5.23 0.74
CA PHE A 78 9.66 -5.44 0.81
C PHE A 78 9.29 -6.89 0.48
N LYS A 79 8.70 -7.59 1.46
CA LYS A 79 8.24 -8.97 1.30
C LYS A 79 6.96 -9.09 0.46
N GLU A 80 6.11 -8.06 0.50
CA GLU A 80 4.82 -8.03 -0.21
C GLU A 80 4.57 -6.62 -0.78
N TRP A 81 4.22 -6.55 -2.06
CA TRP A 81 3.91 -5.31 -2.75
C TRP A 81 2.85 -5.55 -3.82
N ILE A 82 1.88 -4.64 -3.90
CA ILE A 82 0.79 -4.65 -4.87
C ILE A 82 0.90 -3.37 -5.67
N TRP A 83 0.97 -3.46 -6.99
CA TRP A 83 1.25 -2.34 -7.86
C TRP A 83 0.07 -2.01 -8.78
N MET A 84 0.10 -0.83 -9.38
CA MET A 84 -1.01 -0.30 -10.18
C MET A 84 -2.34 -0.41 -9.43
N VAL A 85 -2.35 -0.01 -8.16
CA VAL A 85 -3.55 -0.06 -7.32
C VAL A 85 -4.62 0.82 -7.95
N ARG A 86 -5.74 0.21 -8.31
CA ARG A 86 -6.91 0.85 -8.93
C ARG A 86 -8.00 1.11 -7.90
N GLN A 87 -8.15 0.21 -6.92
CA GLN A 87 -9.25 0.28 -5.96
C GLN A 87 -8.86 -0.30 -4.60
N ILE A 88 -9.35 0.34 -3.54
CA ILE A 88 -9.33 -0.14 -2.16
C ILE A 88 -10.78 -0.23 -1.73
N GLN A 89 -11.24 -1.42 -1.33
CA GLN A 89 -12.63 -1.65 -0.92
C GLN A 89 -12.67 -2.30 0.45
N VAL A 90 -13.62 -1.90 1.27
CA VAL A 90 -13.99 -2.66 2.46
C VAL A 90 -14.66 -3.96 2.01
N VAL A 91 -14.21 -5.08 2.58
CA VAL A 91 -14.95 -6.34 2.46
C VAL A 91 -15.92 -6.37 3.64
N GLN A 92 -17.22 -6.30 3.35
CA GLN A 92 -18.24 -6.55 4.37
C GLN A 92 -18.28 -8.06 4.64
N GLU A 93 -18.17 -8.43 5.91
CA GLU A 93 -18.57 -9.77 6.38
C GLU A 93 -20.11 -9.88 6.37
#